data_AF-A0A0R1JU65-F1
#
_entry.id   AF-A0A0R1JU65-F1
#
_cell.length_a   1.000
_cell.length_b   1.000
_cell.length_c   1.000
_cell.angle_alpha   90.00
_cell.angle_beta   90.00
_cell.angle_gamma   90.00
#
_symmetry.space_group_name_H-M   'P 1'
#
loop_
_entity.id
_entity.type
_entity.pdbx_description
1 polymer ?
#
loop_
_entity_poly.entity_id
_entity_poly.type
_entity_poly.pdbx_seq_one_letter_code
_entity_poly.pdbx_strand_id
1 'polypeptide(L)'
;MVPANKRVAKGKGQVAVKQLNRRISESGHTPSTFAPKTGEFKNEIDLDEFVRWIIMYQNYTGVTDKTKVENEEKFSNPAGWVYRLNPVYVQGKTLFETLMLNLVLVNQDQENPAIQRPVWEFESVLDYVAYRKRQALPDDLAGLYTAWSRILHIEWADKRHPIIFSAGIPMFSAEGARLEPMTTWRFDKKESLFRPAVKSLRSLSVAMWRNFGQYVKTNQDETTRQEPGLVGWLRKLKEDGLIPDNQILTLASVALVSDGNATSQSPAAEFADDLQLQANTLFDDSEMAERWPVRIEDTVTMTQKVGQDFYHFAADIGEIRNLVDTRSYASRLSAKFYASLNVPFKQWLAQLSGRDDRDEKINEWKRQLQELLRAAVQEIVRTSSSRDVIGIKDAKGRPMNIFTVRSRLSYQVRQDLDLKKE
;
A
#
# COMPACT_ATOMS: atom_id res chain seq x y z
N MET A 1 -35.41 -8.99 -4.61
CA MET A 1 -33.97 -8.80 -4.32
C MET A 1 -33.77 -7.89 -3.14
N VAL A 2 -34.42 -6.73 -3.08
CA VAL A 2 -34.39 -5.83 -1.91
C VAL A 2 -35.78 -5.76 -1.27
N PRO A 3 -35.88 -5.38 0.03
CA PRO A 3 -37.16 -5.22 0.70
C PRO A 3 -38.13 -4.32 -0.06
N ALA A 4 -39.45 -4.58 0.05
CA ALA A 4 -40.48 -3.88 -0.71
C ALA A 4 -40.43 -2.34 -0.59
N ASN A 5 -40.08 -1.82 0.60
CA ASN A 5 -39.94 -0.39 0.86
C ASN A 5 -38.62 0.23 0.32
N LYS A 6 -37.74 -0.57 -0.28
CA LYS A 6 -36.44 -0.17 -0.87
C LYS A 6 -36.35 -0.43 -2.38
N ARG A 7 -37.43 -0.87 -3.02
CA ARG A 7 -37.48 -1.07 -4.48
C ARG A 7 -37.28 0.28 -5.20
N VAL A 8 -36.74 0.21 -6.41
CA VAL A 8 -36.45 1.37 -7.29
C VAL A 8 -37.64 2.35 -7.37
N ALA A 9 -38.86 1.82 -7.56
CA ALA A 9 -40.10 2.60 -7.63
C ALA A 9 -40.41 3.45 -6.36
N LYS A 10 -39.71 3.23 -5.24
CA LYS A 10 -39.83 4.05 -4.02
C LYS A 10 -38.79 5.17 -3.93
N GLY A 11 -37.88 5.30 -4.89
CA GLY A 11 -36.85 6.34 -4.92
C GLY A 11 -35.79 6.24 -3.81
N LYS A 12 -35.76 5.13 -3.05
CA LYS A 12 -34.83 4.95 -1.92
C LYS A 12 -33.57 4.20 -2.33
N GLY A 13 -32.44 4.54 -1.71
CA GLY A 13 -31.16 3.87 -1.97
C GLY A 13 -30.41 4.43 -3.18
N GLN A 14 -30.72 5.67 -3.58
CA GLN A 14 -29.96 6.34 -4.64
C GLN A 14 -28.56 6.72 -4.17
N VAL A 15 -27.61 6.62 -5.09
CA VAL A 15 -26.23 7.09 -4.93
C VAL A 15 -25.96 8.11 -6.03
N ALA A 16 -25.50 9.30 -5.64
CA ALA A 16 -25.20 10.34 -6.60
C ALA A 16 -23.84 10.10 -7.28
N VAL A 17 -23.69 10.51 -8.54
CA VAL A 17 -22.43 10.41 -9.30
C VAL A 17 -21.26 11.02 -8.53
N LYS A 18 -21.47 12.18 -7.89
CA LYS A 18 -20.45 12.83 -7.05
C LYS A 18 -19.97 12.01 -5.85
N GLN A 19 -20.72 10.99 -5.42
CA GLN A 19 -20.32 10.07 -4.34
C GLN A 19 -19.54 8.86 -4.87
N LEU A 20 -19.73 8.53 -6.16
CA LEU A 20 -18.97 7.50 -6.88
C LEU A 20 -17.64 8.08 -7.41
N ASN A 21 -17.68 9.31 -7.90
CA ASN A 21 -16.54 10.04 -8.43
C ASN A 21 -15.56 10.36 -7.30
N ARG A 22 -14.48 9.58 -7.21
CA ARG A 22 -13.51 9.70 -6.11
C ARG A 22 -12.62 10.95 -6.18
N ARG A 23 -12.76 11.78 -7.23
CA ARG A 23 -12.18 13.13 -7.27
C ARG A 23 -13.01 14.16 -6.48
N ILE A 24 -14.21 13.78 -6.04
CA ILE A 24 -15.08 14.61 -5.21
C ILE A 24 -15.32 13.88 -3.88
N SER A 25 -14.65 14.34 -2.83
CA SER A 25 -14.87 13.81 -1.48
C SER A 25 -15.99 14.59 -0.79
N GLU A 26 -17.25 14.24 -1.08
CA GLU A 26 -18.40 14.83 -0.39
C GLU A 26 -19.46 13.80 -0.01
N SER A 27 -20.15 14.07 1.10
CA SER A 27 -21.31 13.29 1.52
C SER A 27 -22.61 13.97 1.09
N GLY A 28 -23.74 13.29 1.26
CA GLY A 28 -25.04 13.95 1.06
C GLY A 28 -25.29 15.11 2.04
N HIS A 29 -24.50 15.24 3.09
CA HIS A 29 -24.67 16.21 4.18
C HIS A 29 -23.52 17.23 4.29
N THR A 30 -22.38 16.97 3.66
CA THR A 30 -21.18 17.81 3.77
C THR A 30 -20.61 18.04 2.37
N PRO A 31 -20.86 19.21 1.76
CA PRO A 31 -20.38 19.50 0.42
C PRO A 31 -18.86 19.70 0.40
N SER A 32 -18.21 19.29 -0.70
CA SER A 32 -16.79 19.59 -0.91
C SER A 32 -16.65 20.99 -1.51
N THR A 33 -15.97 21.88 -0.76
CA THR A 33 -15.73 23.29 -1.13
C THR A 33 -14.71 23.43 -2.26
N PHE A 34 -13.70 22.56 -2.30
CA PHE A 34 -12.63 22.57 -3.31
C PHE A 34 -12.75 21.34 -4.22
N ALA A 35 -13.85 21.27 -4.95
CA ALA A 35 -14.13 20.19 -5.89
C ALA A 35 -13.80 20.59 -7.33
N PRO A 36 -13.39 19.64 -8.19
CA PRO A 36 -13.08 19.91 -9.60
C PRO A 36 -14.30 20.32 -10.44
N LYS A 37 -15.52 20.05 -9.95
CA LYS A 37 -16.80 20.46 -10.55
C LYS A 37 -17.64 21.21 -9.52
N THR A 38 -18.48 22.14 -9.97
CA THR A 38 -19.33 22.98 -9.11
C THR A 38 -20.82 22.69 -9.30
N GLY A 39 -21.64 22.97 -8.30
CA GLY A 39 -23.10 22.87 -8.39
C GLY A 39 -23.62 21.52 -8.92
N GLU A 40 -24.56 21.59 -9.87
CA GLU A 40 -25.19 20.43 -10.51
C GLU A 40 -24.23 19.64 -11.40
N PHE A 41 -23.20 20.29 -11.98
CA PHE A 41 -22.19 19.64 -12.81
C PHE A 41 -21.40 18.55 -12.07
N LYS A 42 -21.41 18.54 -10.72
CA LYS A 42 -20.85 17.45 -9.92
C LYS A 42 -21.51 16.09 -10.21
N ASN A 43 -22.75 16.10 -10.70
CA ASN A 43 -23.48 14.89 -11.08
C ASN A 43 -23.55 14.64 -12.59
N GLU A 44 -22.92 15.49 -13.39
CA GLU A 44 -22.79 15.28 -14.84
C GLU A 44 -21.60 14.38 -15.15
N ILE A 45 -21.84 13.38 -16.01
CA ILE A 45 -20.82 12.42 -16.38
C ILE A 45 -21.07 11.80 -17.75
N ASP A 46 -20.02 11.68 -18.55
CA ASP A 46 -20.07 10.97 -19.83
C ASP A 46 -19.98 9.45 -19.60
N LEU A 47 -20.53 8.66 -20.53
CA LEU A 47 -20.70 7.21 -20.35
C LEU A 47 -19.37 6.47 -20.09
N ASP A 48 -18.30 6.83 -20.78
CA ASP A 48 -16.99 6.19 -20.63
C ASP A 48 -16.35 6.51 -19.25
N GLU A 49 -16.48 7.75 -18.77
CA GLU A 49 -16.09 8.14 -17.42
C GLU A 49 -16.94 7.39 -16.39
N PHE A 50 -18.23 7.26 -16.64
CA PHE A 50 -19.16 6.59 -15.74
C PHE A 50 -18.84 5.11 -15.57
N VAL A 51 -18.55 4.39 -16.66
CA VAL A 51 -18.13 2.98 -16.60
C VAL A 51 -16.87 2.81 -15.76
N ARG A 52 -15.85 3.69 -15.92
CA ARG A 52 -14.64 3.65 -15.09
C ARG A 52 -14.96 3.83 -13.60
N TRP A 53 -15.87 4.74 -13.26
CA TRP A 53 -16.29 4.94 -11.87
C TRP A 53 -17.13 3.82 -11.31
N ILE A 54 -17.94 3.12 -12.11
CA ILE A 54 -18.66 1.92 -11.65
C ILE A 54 -17.66 0.82 -11.24
N ILE A 55 -16.66 0.56 -12.09
CA ILE A 55 -15.63 -0.45 -11.82
C ILE A 55 -14.86 -0.08 -10.53
N MET A 56 -14.47 1.18 -10.40
CA MET A 56 -13.84 1.69 -9.17
C MET A 56 -14.77 1.57 -7.96
N TYR A 57 -16.05 1.90 -8.10
CA TYR A 57 -16.98 1.86 -6.99
C TYR A 57 -17.15 0.45 -6.46
N GLN A 58 -17.33 -0.56 -7.30
CA GLN A 58 -17.42 -1.97 -6.86
C GLN A 58 -16.22 -2.40 -6.02
N ASN A 59 -15.01 -1.95 -6.39
CA ASN A 59 -13.77 -2.32 -5.73
C ASN A 59 -13.42 -1.46 -4.50
N TYR A 60 -13.93 -0.22 -4.44
CA TYR A 60 -13.62 0.77 -3.40
C TYR A 60 -14.86 1.35 -2.71
N THR A 61 -15.95 0.59 -2.60
CA THR A 61 -17.11 0.99 -1.80
C THR A 61 -16.76 1.05 -0.32
N GLY A 62 -17.24 2.08 0.38
CA GLY A 62 -17.29 2.11 1.85
C GLY A 62 -18.45 1.25 2.39
N VAL A 63 -18.97 1.59 3.57
CA VAL A 63 -20.01 0.79 4.26
C VAL A 63 -21.35 1.52 4.46
N THR A 64 -21.52 2.69 3.84
CA THR A 64 -22.59 3.66 4.13
C THR A 64 -23.95 3.38 3.50
N ASP A 65 -24.06 2.41 2.58
CA ASP A 65 -25.31 2.13 1.86
C ASP A 65 -26.47 1.74 2.78
N LYS A 66 -27.65 2.36 2.59
CA LYS A 66 -28.83 2.09 3.43
C LYS A 66 -29.72 0.97 2.91
N THR A 67 -29.43 0.42 1.74
CA THR A 67 -30.21 -0.64 1.10
C THR A 67 -29.32 -1.87 0.97
N LYS A 68 -29.90 -3.04 1.24
CA LYS A 68 -29.24 -4.34 1.16
C LYS A 68 -30.16 -5.31 0.44
N VAL A 69 -29.58 -6.31 -0.20
CA VAL A 69 -30.36 -7.46 -0.67
C VAL A 69 -30.98 -8.19 0.52
N GLU A 70 -32.14 -8.78 0.30
CA GLU A 70 -32.79 -9.68 1.25
C GLU A 70 -31.90 -10.89 1.45
N ASN A 71 -31.59 -11.20 2.71
CA ASN A 71 -30.82 -12.37 3.12
C ASN A 71 -31.44 -12.93 4.40
N GLU A 72 -31.38 -14.24 4.58
CA GLU A 72 -31.91 -14.91 5.77
C GLU A 72 -31.15 -14.44 7.02
N GLU A 73 -29.82 -14.38 6.91
CA GLU A 73 -28.95 -13.83 7.94
C GLU A 73 -28.65 -12.35 7.70
N LYS A 74 -28.63 -11.57 8.79
CA LYS A 74 -28.23 -10.17 8.72
C LYS A 74 -26.74 -10.08 8.42
N PHE A 75 -26.38 -9.24 7.45
CA PHE A 75 -24.99 -8.93 7.13
C PHE A 75 -24.75 -7.41 7.13
N SER A 76 -23.51 -7.00 7.41
CA SER A 76 -23.06 -5.61 7.26
C SER A 76 -22.68 -5.33 5.81
N ASN A 77 -22.79 -4.08 5.36
CA ASN A 77 -22.30 -3.76 4.02
C ASN A 77 -20.79 -4.00 3.99
N PRO A 78 -20.30 -4.83 3.05
CA PRO A 78 -18.88 -5.01 2.92
C PRO A 78 -18.25 -3.79 2.24
N ALA A 79 -17.01 -3.50 2.62
CA ALA A 79 -16.14 -2.70 1.78
C ALA A 79 -15.82 -3.49 0.49
N GLY A 80 -15.46 -2.77 -0.58
CA GLY A 80 -15.03 -3.42 -1.82
C GLY A 80 -13.75 -4.25 -1.60
N TRP A 81 -13.54 -5.27 -2.45
CA TRP A 81 -12.44 -6.23 -2.26
C TRP A 81 -11.08 -5.54 -2.21
N VAL A 82 -10.75 -4.77 -3.27
CA VAL A 82 -9.46 -4.10 -3.40
C VAL A 82 -9.25 -3.04 -2.32
N TYR A 83 -10.32 -2.46 -1.76
CA TYR A 83 -10.21 -1.49 -0.67
C TYR A 83 -9.63 -2.07 0.63
N ARG A 84 -9.59 -3.40 0.73
CA ARG A 84 -9.08 -4.15 1.88
C ARG A 84 -7.74 -4.82 1.58
N LEU A 85 -7.06 -4.40 0.52
CA LEU A 85 -5.76 -4.95 0.11
C LEU A 85 -4.67 -3.88 0.22
N ASN A 86 -3.42 -4.33 0.13
CA ASN A 86 -2.27 -3.50 -0.19
C ASN A 86 -1.67 -4.07 -1.49
N PRO A 87 -2.17 -3.59 -2.65
CA PRO A 87 -1.90 -4.24 -3.92
C PRO A 87 -0.44 -4.15 -4.33
N VAL A 88 0.03 -5.15 -5.06
CA VAL A 88 1.29 -5.14 -5.79
C VAL A 88 1.07 -5.75 -7.18
N TYR A 89 1.58 -5.08 -8.21
CA TYR A 89 1.57 -5.57 -9.58
C TYR A 89 2.93 -5.27 -10.24
N VAL A 90 3.21 -5.90 -11.37
CA VAL A 90 4.43 -5.62 -12.15
C VAL A 90 4.12 -4.68 -13.30
N GLN A 91 4.84 -3.57 -13.40
CA GLN A 91 4.77 -2.70 -14.56
C GLN A 91 5.86 -3.08 -15.57
N GLY A 92 5.45 -3.47 -16.78
CA GLY A 92 6.35 -3.68 -17.92
C GLY A 92 6.61 -2.39 -18.71
N LYS A 93 7.42 -2.47 -19.77
CA LYS A 93 7.67 -1.34 -20.68
C LYS A 93 6.46 -1.02 -21.55
N THR A 94 5.58 -1.99 -21.74
CA THR A 94 4.34 -1.87 -22.50
C THR A 94 3.15 -2.38 -21.69
N LEU A 95 1.94 -2.00 -22.10
CA LEU A 95 0.71 -2.57 -21.52
C LEU A 95 0.67 -4.09 -21.71
N PHE A 96 1.12 -4.60 -22.86
CA PHE A 96 1.20 -6.03 -23.12
C PHE A 96 2.11 -6.73 -22.11
N GLU A 97 3.33 -6.24 -21.91
CA GLU A 97 4.25 -6.80 -20.92
C GLU A 97 3.67 -6.74 -19.50
N THR A 98 3.03 -5.63 -19.15
CA THR A 98 2.33 -5.47 -17.86
C THR A 98 1.27 -6.56 -17.70
N LEU A 99 0.40 -6.77 -18.70
CA LEU A 99 -0.63 -7.80 -18.62
C LEU A 99 -0.02 -9.21 -18.53
N MET A 100 1.02 -9.51 -19.32
CA MET A 100 1.65 -10.83 -19.33
C MET A 100 2.38 -11.16 -18.01
N LEU A 101 3.10 -10.20 -17.44
CA LEU A 101 3.81 -10.39 -16.17
C LEU A 101 2.86 -10.55 -14.97
N ASN A 102 1.64 -10.01 -15.06
CA ASN A 102 0.61 -10.13 -14.03
C ASN A 102 -0.38 -11.29 -14.29
N LEU A 103 -0.22 -12.03 -15.39
CA LEU A 103 -1.09 -13.17 -15.73
C LEU A 103 -0.66 -14.41 -14.94
N VAL A 104 -1.12 -14.52 -13.69
CA VAL A 104 -0.88 -15.68 -12.83
C VAL A 104 -1.79 -16.84 -13.27
N LEU A 105 -1.21 -17.89 -13.87
CA LEU A 105 -1.96 -19.02 -14.44
C LEU A 105 -2.04 -20.25 -13.52
N VAL A 106 -1.13 -20.36 -12.55
CA VAL A 106 -1.03 -21.53 -11.67
C VAL A 106 -1.18 -21.06 -10.23
N ASN A 107 -2.22 -21.56 -9.56
CA ASN A 107 -2.24 -21.52 -8.10
C ASN A 107 -1.35 -22.69 -7.65
N GLN A 108 -0.16 -22.40 -7.10
CA GLN A 108 0.92 -23.38 -6.89
C GLN A 108 0.49 -24.60 -6.04
N ASP A 109 -0.64 -24.50 -5.32
CA ASP A 109 -1.16 -25.51 -4.41
C ASP A 109 -2.34 -26.35 -4.98
N GLN A 110 -2.77 -26.16 -6.23
CA GLN A 110 -3.93 -26.88 -6.79
C GLN A 110 -3.55 -27.90 -7.87
N GLU A 111 -3.73 -29.19 -7.58
CA GLU A 111 -3.59 -30.29 -8.57
C GLU A 111 -4.62 -30.17 -9.71
N ASN A 112 -5.82 -29.63 -9.42
CA ASN A 112 -6.88 -29.39 -10.39
C ASN A 112 -7.33 -27.93 -10.29
N PRO A 113 -6.89 -27.05 -11.22
CA PRO A 113 -7.27 -25.64 -11.19
C PRO A 113 -8.77 -25.48 -11.43
N ALA A 114 -9.40 -24.60 -10.66
CA ALA A 114 -10.81 -24.25 -10.85
C ALA A 114 -11.06 -23.62 -12.23
N ILE A 115 -12.22 -23.91 -12.82
CA ILE A 115 -12.67 -23.27 -14.05
C ILE A 115 -12.92 -21.79 -13.75
N GLN A 116 -12.21 -20.92 -14.47
CA GLN A 116 -12.37 -19.48 -14.34
C GLN A 116 -13.78 -19.07 -14.73
N ARG A 117 -14.46 -18.32 -13.85
CA ARG A 117 -15.83 -17.87 -14.07
C ARG A 117 -16.04 -16.44 -13.56
N PRO A 118 -15.80 -15.42 -14.41
CA PRO A 118 -16.13 -14.05 -14.07
C PRO A 118 -17.64 -13.85 -13.91
N VAL A 119 -18.03 -12.77 -13.23
CA VAL A 119 -19.42 -12.45 -12.87
C VAL A 119 -20.40 -12.41 -14.05
N TRP A 120 -19.94 -12.05 -15.26
CA TRP A 120 -20.79 -11.98 -16.45
C TRP A 120 -21.10 -13.36 -17.09
N GLU A 121 -20.46 -14.44 -16.62
CA GLU A 121 -20.75 -15.81 -17.05
C GLU A 121 -21.78 -16.52 -16.15
N PHE A 122 -22.45 -15.77 -15.27
CA PHE A 122 -23.65 -16.24 -14.58
C PHE A 122 -24.87 -16.06 -15.49
N GLU A 123 -25.76 -17.07 -15.52
CA GLU A 123 -26.95 -17.07 -16.37
C GLU A 123 -27.86 -15.86 -16.09
N SER A 124 -27.95 -15.46 -14.81
CA SER A 124 -28.64 -14.24 -14.40
C SER A 124 -27.98 -13.56 -13.21
N VAL A 125 -28.30 -12.28 -13.02
CA VAL A 125 -27.94 -11.53 -11.82
C VAL A 125 -28.49 -12.21 -10.55
N LEU A 126 -29.65 -12.87 -10.62
CA LEU A 126 -30.23 -13.56 -9.47
C LEU A 126 -29.37 -14.76 -9.05
N ASP A 127 -28.84 -15.52 -10.01
CA ASP A 127 -27.99 -16.68 -9.74
C ASP A 127 -26.67 -16.26 -9.11
N TYR A 128 -26.06 -15.19 -9.61
CA TYR A 128 -24.86 -14.63 -9.00
C TYR A 128 -25.12 -14.19 -7.55
N VAL A 129 -26.25 -13.53 -7.29
CA VAL A 129 -26.57 -13.11 -5.92
C VAL A 129 -26.83 -14.28 -5.00
N ALA A 130 -27.50 -15.33 -5.47
CA ALA A 130 -27.67 -16.56 -4.72
C ALA A 130 -26.32 -17.23 -4.42
N TYR A 131 -25.38 -17.23 -5.37
CA TYR A 131 -24.01 -17.68 -5.15
C TYR A 131 -23.28 -16.83 -4.07
N ARG A 132 -23.36 -15.50 -4.15
CA ARG A 132 -22.72 -14.58 -3.19
C ARG A 132 -23.26 -14.67 -1.77
N LYS A 133 -24.54 -15.00 -1.60
CA LYS A 133 -25.15 -15.24 -0.28
C LYS A 133 -24.52 -16.40 0.49
N ARG A 134 -23.86 -17.34 -0.19
CA ARG A 134 -23.09 -18.40 0.46
C ARG A 134 -21.84 -17.88 1.18
N GLN A 135 -21.40 -16.66 0.86
CA GLN A 135 -20.21 -16.02 1.41
C GLN A 135 -18.92 -16.85 1.31
N ALA A 136 -18.90 -17.83 0.40
CA ALA A 136 -17.71 -18.57 0.05
C ALA A 136 -16.75 -17.66 -0.74
N LEU A 137 -15.46 -17.77 -0.41
CA LEU A 137 -14.39 -17.21 -1.23
C LEU A 137 -14.41 -17.93 -2.59
N PRO A 138 -14.29 -17.21 -3.73
CA PRO A 138 -14.06 -17.82 -5.02
C PRO A 138 -12.83 -18.73 -4.98
N ASP A 139 -12.89 -19.82 -5.71
CA ASP A 139 -11.77 -20.74 -5.95
C ASP A 139 -11.01 -20.39 -7.25
N ASP A 140 -11.50 -19.40 -8.01
CA ASP A 140 -10.95 -18.93 -9.27
C ASP A 140 -10.67 -17.41 -9.31
N LEU A 141 -9.62 -16.99 -10.02
CA LEU A 141 -9.16 -15.60 -10.07
C LEU A 141 -10.17 -14.69 -10.79
N ALA A 142 -10.81 -15.17 -11.86
CA ALA A 142 -11.77 -14.37 -12.62
C ALA A 142 -12.99 -14.01 -11.76
N GLY A 143 -13.51 -14.96 -10.99
CA GLY A 143 -14.57 -14.76 -10.00
C GLY A 143 -14.16 -13.80 -8.89
N LEU A 144 -12.92 -13.87 -8.41
CA LEU A 144 -12.36 -12.95 -7.42
C LEU A 144 -12.25 -11.52 -7.94
N TYR A 145 -11.64 -11.32 -9.12
CA TYR A 145 -11.38 -10.00 -9.70
C TYR A 145 -12.64 -9.28 -10.18
N THR A 146 -13.73 -10.03 -10.38
CA THR A 146 -15.02 -9.49 -10.82
C THR A 146 -16.09 -9.53 -9.72
N ALA A 147 -15.68 -9.79 -8.48
CA ALA A 147 -16.60 -9.86 -7.34
C ALA A 147 -17.28 -8.51 -7.06
N TRP A 148 -18.62 -8.49 -7.07
CA TRP A 148 -19.37 -7.29 -6.74
C TRP A 148 -19.51 -7.09 -5.23
N SER A 149 -19.35 -5.85 -4.79
CA SER A 149 -19.69 -5.41 -3.43
C SER A 149 -21.10 -4.81 -3.37
N ARG A 150 -21.64 -4.38 -4.52
CA ARG A 150 -22.98 -3.79 -4.68
C ARG A 150 -23.69 -4.35 -5.90
N ILE A 151 -25.01 -4.39 -5.83
CA ILE A 151 -25.86 -4.48 -7.02
C ILE A 151 -26.29 -3.08 -7.38
N LEU A 152 -26.08 -2.70 -8.63
CA LEU A 152 -26.45 -1.39 -9.16
C LEU A 152 -27.61 -1.55 -10.14
N HIS A 153 -28.63 -0.72 -9.98
CA HIS A 153 -29.62 -0.46 -11.02
C HIS A 153 -29.39 0.96 -11.54
N ILE A 154 -29.21 1.09 -12.85
CA ILE A 154 -28.86 2.35 -13.49
C ILE A 154 -29.90 2.67 -14.55
N GLU A 155 -30.50 3.84 -14.44
CA GLU A 155 -31.34 4.44 -15.46
C GLU A 155 -30.53 5.52 -16.19
N TRP A 156 -30.29 5.32 -17.48
CA TRP A 156 -29.45 6.21 -18.32
C TRP A 156 -30.30 6.85 -19.42
N ALA A 157 -31.34 7.59 -19.03
CA ALA A 157 -32.23 8.25 -19.98
C ALA A 157 -31.68 9.60 -20.45
N ASP A 158 -31.28 10.45 -19.51
CA ASP A 158 -30.52 11.67 -19.78
C ASP A 158 -29.04 11.31 -19.80
N LYS A 159 -28.41 11.36 -20.99
CA LYS A 159 -27.08 10.78 -21.26
C LYS A 159 -25.93 11.36 -20.42
N ARG A 160 -26.21 12.31 -19.53
CA ARG A 160 -25.23 12.90 -18.61
C ARG A 160 -25.61 12.79 -17.14
N HIS A 161 -26.86 12.43 -16.82
CA HIS A 161 -27.40 12.47 -15.47
C HIS A 161 -28.03 11.11 -15.12
N PRO A 162 -27.21 10.08 -14.84
CA PRO A 162 -27.72 8.79 -14.43
C PRO A 162 -28.49 8.84 -13.12
N ILE A 163 -29.58 8.06 -13.04
CA ILE A 163 -30.19 7.70 -11.77
C ILE A 163 -29.64 6.34 -11.36
N ILE A 164 -29.00 6.27 -10.19
CA ILE A 164 -28.27 5.08 -9.75
C ILE A 164 -28.84 4.65 -8.40
N PHE A 165 -29.27 3.39 -8.33
CA PHE A 165 -29.67 2.74 -7.10
C PHE A 165 -28.63 1.69 -6.72
N SER A 166 -28.20 1.70 -5.45
CA SER A 166 -27.21 0.77 -4.91
C SER A 166 -27.81 -0.08 -3.80
N ALA A 167 -27.51 -1.38 -3.81
CA ALA A 167 -27.82 -2.29 -2.72
C ALA A 167 -26.60 -3.12 -2.34
N GLY A 168 -26.29 -3.17 -1.05
CA GLY A 168 -25.27 -4.07 -0.50
C GLY A 168 -25.60 -5.54 -0.75
N ILE A 169 -24.58 -6.31 -1.12
CA ILE A 169 -24.60 -7.77 -1.23
C ILE A 169 -23.58 -8.37 -0.22
N PRO A 170 -23.82 -9.56 0.37
CA PRO A 170 -22.85 -10.18 1.26
C PRO A 170 -21.48 -10.38 0.61
N MET A 171 -20.41 -10.27 1.40
CA MET A 171 -19.04 -10.57 0.97
C MET A 171 -18.48 -11.80 1.69
N PHE A 172 -17.56 -12.48 1.02
CA PHE A 172 -16.75 -13.55 1.63
C PHE A 172 -15.72 -12.99 2.60
N SER A 173 -15.24 -13.86 3.51
CA SER A 173 -14.14 -13.52 4.41
C SER A 173 -12.83 -13.35 3.62
N ALA A 174 -11.97 -12.45 4.11
CA ALA A 174 -10.60 -12.32 3.59
C ALA A 174 -9.62 -13.30 4.27
N GLU A 175 -10.11 -14.11 5.22
CA GLU A 175 -9.32 -15.14 5.91
C GLU A 175 -8.93 -16.22 4.92
N GLY A 176 -7.63 -16.56 4.91
CA GLY A 176 -7.13 -17.62 4.05
C GLY A 176 -7.31 -17.34 2.55
N ALA A 177 -7.46 -16.07 2.14
CA ALA A 177 -7.68 -15.67 0.75
C ALA A 177 -6.44 -15.82 -0.16
N ARG A 178 -5.72 -16.94 -0.03
CA ARG A 178 -4.45 -17.26 -0.70
C ARG A 178 -4.54 -17.20 -2.23
N LEU A 179 -5.75 -17.34 -2.77
CA LEU A 179 -6.03 -17.15 -4.18
C LEU A 179 -5.59 -15.76 -4.68
N GLU A 180 -5.69 -14.70 -3.87
CA GLU A 180 -5.29 -13.34 -4.24
C GLU A 180 -3.76 -13.21 -4.38
N PRO A 181 -3.21 -13.13 -5.61
CA PRO A 181 -1.76 -13.12 -5.80
C PRO A 181 -1.17 -11.71 -5.70
N MET A 182 -1.98 -10.66 -5.84
CA MET A 182 -1.54 -9.28 -6.02
C MET A 182 -1.63 -8.46 -4.73
N THR A 183 -1.46 -9.07 -3.56
CA THR A 183 -1.44 -8.35 -2.27
C THR A 183 -0.27 -8.77 -1.39
N THR A 184 0.22 -7.83 -0.60
CA THR A 184 1.07 -8.15 0.56
C THR A 184 0.22 -8.70 1.72
N TRP A 185 0.85 -9.52 2.56
CA TRP A 185 0.21 -10.25 3.65
C TRP A 185 0.74 -9.80 5.01
N ARG A 186 -0.13 -9.84 6.01
CA ARG A 186 0.23 -9.69 7.43
C ARG A 186 -0.17 -10.94 8.19
N PHE A 187 0.69 -11.38 9.10
CA PHE A 187 0.36 -12.48 10.00
C PHE A 187 -0.40 -11.97 11.23
N ASP A 188 -1.59 -12.51 11.46
CA ASP A 188 -2.37 -12.25 12.66
C ASP A 188 -1.98 -13.24 13.76
N LYS A 189 -1.16 -12.76 14.71
CA LYS A 189 -0.65 -13.59 15.81
C LYS A 189 -1.74 -14.15 16.72
N LYS A 190 -2.90 -13.49 16.83
CA LYS A 190 -3.96 -13.93 17.74
C LYS A 190 -4.69 -15.16 17.22
N GLU A 191 -4.90 -15.19 15.90
CA GLU A 191 -5.65 -16.24 15.23
C GLU A 191 -4.75 -17.19 14.43
N SER A 192 -3.44 -16.95 14.44
CA SER A 192 -2.43 -17.74 13.74
C SER A 192 -2.72 -17.93 12.24
N LEU A 193 -3.19 -16.86 11.58
CA LEU A 193 -3.55 -16.89 10.16
C LEU A 193 -3.05 -15.65 9.41
N PHE A 194 -2.87 -15.78 8.10
CA PHE A 194 -2.54 -14.65 7.23
C PHE A 194 -3.80 -13.89 6.80
N ARG A 195 -3.70 -12.57 6.81
CA ARG A 195 -4.71 -11.64 6.28
C ARG A 195 -4.05 -10.69 5.29
N PRO A 196 -4.78 -10.16 4.30
CA PRO A 196 -4.25 -9.08 3.48
C PRO A 196 -3.81 -7.90 4.35
N ALA A 197 -2.63 -7.36 4.05
CA ALA A 197 -2.21 -6.09 4.64
C ALA A 197 -3.05 -4.95 4.04
N VAL A 198 -3.24 -3.87 4.81
CA VAL A 198 -4.04 -2.72 4.38
C VAL A 198 -3.27 -1.45 4.69
N LYS A 199 -3.21 -0.53 3.72
CA LYS A 199 -2.63 0.80 3.92
C LYS A 199 -3.56 1.66 4.78
N SER A 200 -2.96 2.44 5.66
CA SER A 200 -3.67 3.42 6.51
C SER A 200 -3.06 4.81 6.35
N LEU A 201 -3.79 5.84 6.81
CA LEU A 201 -3.30 7.22 6.83
C LEU A 201 -1.96 7.36 7.56
N ARG A 202 -1.69 6.51 8.57
CA ARG A 202 -0.44 6.53 9.33
C ARG A 202 0.76 6.02 8.55
N SER A 203 0.53 5.21 7.51
CA SER A 203 1.57 4.57 6.69
C SER A 203 1.79 5.27 5.34
N LEU A 204 1.07 6.34 5.02
CA LEU A 204 1.16 7.02 3.72
C LEU A 204 2.55 7.59 3.43
N SER A 205 3.26 8.05 4.47
CA SER A 205 4.62 8.59 4.35
C SER A 205 5.71 7.51 4.34
N VAL A 206 5.33 6.23 4.45
CA VAL A 206 6.28 5.10 4.47
C VAL A 206 6.41 4.56 3.05
N ALA A 207 7.54 4.88 2.43
CA ALA A 207 7.90 4.36 1.12
C ALA A 207 7.97 2.82 1.09
N MET A 208 7.67 2.24 -0.06
CA MET A 208 7.60 0.81 -0.32
C MET A 208 8.90 0.09 0.03
N TRP A 209 10.05 0.67 -0.30
CA TRP A 209 11.37 0.09 -0.03
C TRP A 209 11.63 -0.14 1.46
N ARG A 210 10.99 0.63 2.35
CA ARG A 210 11.15 0.46 3.80
C ARG A 210 10.48 -0.80 4.34
N ASN A 211 9.61 -1.41 3.54
CA ASN A 211 8.94 -2.67 3.84
C ASN A 211 9.28 -3.72 2.76
N PHE A 212 10.51 -3.71 2.24
CA PHE A 212 10.94 -4.58 1.15
C PHE A 212 10.57 -6.05 1.38
N GLY A 213 10.86 -6.60 2.56
CA GLY A 213 10.51 -7.98 2.93
C GLY A 213 9.00 -8.30 3.08
N GLN A 214 8.09 -7.35 2.81
CA GLN A 214 6.66 -7.65 2.63
C GLN A 214 6.30 -7.99 1.18
N TYR A 215 7.13 -7.58 0.22
CA TYR A 215 6.91 -7.78 -1.20
C TYR A 215 7.77 -8.92 -1.75
N VAL A 216 8.91 -9.19 -1.13
CA VAL A 216 9.89 -10.19 -1.59
C VAL A 216 10.22 -11.11 -0.43
N LYS A 217 10.34 -12.41 -0.70
CA LYS A 217 10.81 -13.37 0.30
C LYS A 217 12.28 -13.10 0.66
N THR A 218 12.48 -12.67 1.91
CA THR A 218 13.78 -12.51 2.60
C THR A 218 13.89 -13.61 3.66
N ASN A 219 15.07 -13.97 4.18
CA ASN A 219 15.34 -15.12 5.08
C ASN A 219 14.58 -15.21 6.42
N GLN A 220 13.49 -14.48 6.57
CA GLN A 220 12.66 -14.46 7.76
C GLN A 220 11.74 -15.67 7.85
N ASP A 221 11.27 -15.92 9.06
CA ASP A 221 10.40 -17.03 9.42
C ASP A 221 9.16 -17.12 8.51
N GLU A 222 9.13 -18.14 7.66
CA GLU A 222 8.05 -18.45 6.73
C GLU A 222 6.70 -18.67 7.45
N THR A 223 6.72 -18.92 8.76
CA THR A 223 5.49 -19.02 9.56
C THR A 223 4.81 -17.67 9.79
N THR A 224 5.52 -16.54 9.61
CA THR A 224 5.01 -15.20 9.92
C THR A 224 5.12 -14.18 8.78
N ARG A 225 5.82 -14.52 7.69
CA ARG A 225 5.93 -13.69 6.48
C ARG A 225 5.52 -14.50 5.26
N GLN A 226 4.70 -13.89 4.42
CA GLN A 226 4.25 -14.47 3.15
C GLN A 226 4.44 -13.42 2.06
N GLU A 227 5.16 -13.81 1.01
CA GLU A 227 5.28 -12.96 -0.17
C GLU A 227 3.98 -12.97 -0.99
N PRO A 228 3.72 -11.93 -1.80
CA PRO A 228 2.63 -11.93 -2.76
C PRO A 228 2.75 -13.09 -3.75
N GLY A 229 1.64 -13.78 -4.04
CA GLY A 229 1.62 -14.91 -4.98
C GLY A 229 2.15 -14.54 -6.38
N LEU A 230 1.93 -13.29 -6.81
CA LEU A 230 2.48 -12.73 -8.03
C LEU A 230 4.02 -12.79 -8.06
N VAL A 231 4.68 -12.51 -6.94
CA VAL A 231 6.15 -12.52 -6.87
C VAL A 231 6.68 -13.96 -6.93
N GLY A 232 5.97 -14.91 -6.32
CA GLY A 232 6.22 -16.34 -6.51
C GLY A 232 6.03 -16.79 -7.96
N TRP A 233 5.02 -16.27 -8.67
CA TRP A 233 4.79 -16.53 -10.10
C TRP A 233 5.94 -16.00 -10.98
N LEU A 234 6.40 -14.78 -10.75
CA LEU A 234 7.54 -14.21 -11.48
C LEU A 234 8.82 -15.00 -11.26
N ARG A 235 9.06 -15.49 -10.03
CA ARG A 235 10.19 -16.39 -9.75
C ARG A 235 10.12 -17.63 -10.64
N LYS A 236 8.95 -18.27 -10.70
CA LYS A 236 8.72 -19.44 -11.56
C LYS A 236 8.98 -19.13 -13.04
N LEU A 237 8.47 -17.99 -13.54
CA LEU A 237 8.75 -17.56 -14.92
C LEU A 237 10.24 -17.33 -15.19
N LYS A 238 10.99 -16.79 -14.22
CA LYS A 238 12.45 -16.66 -14.33
C LYS A 238 13.13 -18.04 -14.36
N GLU A 239 12.78 -18.93 -13.43
CA GLU A 239 13.32 -20.30 -13.36
C GLU A 239 13.09 -21.09 -14.66
N ASP A 240 11.96 -20.85 -15.32
CA ASP A 240 11.63 -21.45 -16.63
C ASP A 240 12.30 -20.74 -17.82
N GLY A 241 13.12 -19.72 -17.57
CA GLY A 241 13.84 -18.96 -18.61
C GLY A 241 12.96 -18.00 -19.42
N LEU A 242 11.74 -17.70 -18.96
CA LEU A 242 10.80 -16.80 -19.63
C LEU A 242 11.03 -15.33 -19.28
N ILE A 243 11.73 -15.05 -18.18
CA ILE A 243 12.20 -13.71 -17.79
C ILE A 243 13.74 -13.71 -17.87
N PRO A 244 14.36 -12.91 -18.76
CA PRO A 244 15.81 -12.74 -18.80
C PRO A 244 16.37 -12.21 -17.47
N ASP A 245 17.56 -12.68 -17.10
CA ASP A 245 18.23 -12.30 -15.85
C ASP A 245 18.36 -10.79 -15.64
N ASN A 246 18.69 -10.06 -16.71
CA ASN A 246 18.90 -8.62 -16.68
C ASN A 246 17.62 -7.80 -16.93
N GLN A 247 16.46 -8.44 -17.07
CA GLN A 247 15.20 -7.72 -17.22
C GLN A 247 14.91 -6.92 -15.94
N ILE A 248 14.69 -5.62 -16.09
CA ILE A 248 14.22 -4.77 -14.99
C ILE A 248 12.74 -5.05 -14.75
N LEU A 249 12.42 -5.40 -13.51
CA LEU A 249 11.06 -5.60 -13.02
C LEU A 249 10.70 -4.42 -12.13
N THR A 250 9.59 -3.74 -12.46
CA THR A 250 9.04 -2.65 -11.66
C THR A 250 7.88 -3.20 -10.83
N LEU A 251 8.10 -3.49 -9.55
CA LEU A 251 7.03 -3.80 -8.61
C LEU A 251 6.35 -2.49 -8.21
N ALA A 252 5.08 -2.33 -8.55
CA ALA A 252 4.30 -1.14 -8.29
C ALA A 252 3.12 -1.42 -7.35
N SER A 253 2.73 -0.42 -6.57
CA SER A 253 1.60 -0.47 -5.66
C SER A 253 0.75 0.78 -5.83
N VAL A 254 -0.56 0.60 -6.01
CA VAL A 254 -1.54 1.69 -6.03
C VAL A 254 -2.70 1.32 -5.12
N ALA A 255 -3.06 2.22 -4.21
CA ALA A 255 -4.13 1.98 -3.25
C ALA A 255 -4.92 3.26 -2.96
N LEU A 256 -6.22 3.09 -2.73
CA LEU A 256 -7.07 4.10 -2.10
C LEU A 256 -7.15 3.80 -0.60
N VAL A 257 -6.91 4.81 0.23
CA VAL A 257 -6.82 4.67 1.69
C VAL A 257 -8.03 5.32 2.35
N SER A 258 -8.66 4.61 3.28
CA SER A 258 -9.83 5.10 4.01
C SER A 258 -9.47 6.09 5.10
N ASP A 259 -10.47 6.88 5.50
CA ASP A 259 -10.45 7.77 6.67
C ASP A 259 -10.24 7.04 8.01
N GLY A 260 -10.26 5.70 8.02
CA GLY A 260 -10.16 4.88 9.22
C GLY A 260 -11.43 4.86 10.07
N ASN A 261 -12.51 5.53 9.65
CA ASN A 261 -13.78 5.50 10.36
C ASN A 261 -14.54 4.22 9.99
N ALA A 262 -14.72 3.33 10.96
CA ALA A 262 -15.38 2.05 10.78
C ALA A 262 -16.81 2.14 10.24
N THR A 263 -17.50 3.27 10.42
CA THR A 263 -18.91 3.46 10.02
C THR A 263 -19.08 4.08 8.63
N SER A 264 -18.02 4.63 8.04
CA SER A 264 -18.04 5.22 6.70
C SER A 264 -17.07 4.53 5.75
N GLN A 265 -15.80 4.46 6.17
CA GLN A 265 -14.65 4.11 5.34
C GLN A 265 -14.57 4.98 4.09
N SER A 266 -14.75 6.29 4.25
CA SER A 266 -14.68 7.21 3.12
C SER A 266 -13.24 7.28 2.60
N PRO A 267 -13.02 7.34 1.28
CA PRO A 267 -11.69 7.59 0.74
C PRO A 267 -11.11 8.89 1.27
N ALA A 268 -9.87 8.85 1.73
CA ALA A 268 -9.17 9.98 2.34
C ALA A 268 -7.83 10.31 1.68
N ALA A 269 -7.18 9.32 1.07
CA ALA A 269 -5.93 9.53 0.34
C ALA A 269 -5.72 8.49 -0.75
N GLU A 270 -4.93 8.85 -1.75
CA GLU A 270 -4.39 7.94 -2.76
C GLU A 270 -2.92 7.70 -2.45
N PHE A 271 -2.45 6.47 -2.70
CA PHE A 271 -1.07 6.07 -2.54
C PHE A 271 -0.60 5.40 -3.82
N ALA A 272 0.58 5.79 -4.30
CA ALA A 272 1.27 5.14 -5.41
C ALA A 272 2.77 5.10 -5.11
N ASP A 273 3.39 3.94 -5.29
CA ASP A 273 4.83 3.76 -5.10
C ASP A 273 5.33 2.55 -5.90
N ASP A 274 6.65 2.46 -6.08
CA ASP A 274 7.30 1.46 -6.93
C ASP A 274 8.72 1.12 -6.47
N LEU A 275 9.18 -0.07 -6.86
CA LEU A 275 10.55 -0.57 -6.73
C LEU A 275 11.00 -1.17 -8.06
N GLN A 276 12.23 -0.87 -8.46
CA GLN A 276 12.82 -1.38 -9.70
C GLN A 276 14.07 -2.19 -9.38
N LEU A 277 14.14 -3.43 -9.84
CA LEU A 277 15.28 -4.32 -9.67
C LEU A 277 15.45 -5.22 -10.91
N GLN A 278 16.67 -5.68 -11.18
CA GLN A 278 16.88 -6.75 -12.15
C GLN A 278 16.28 -8.07 -11.64
N ALA A 279 15.76 -8.90 -12.53
CA ALA A 279 15.17 -10.20 -12.19
C ALA A 279 16.16 -11.13 -11.48
N ASN A 280 17.45 -11.11 -11.87
CA ASN A 280 18.49 -11.88 -11.20
C ASN A 280 18.83 -11.38 -9.79
N THR A 281 18.69 -10.08 -9.53
CA THR A 281 18.82 -9.49 -8.20
C THR A 281 17.59 -9.83 -7.34
N LEU A 282 16.39 -9.73 -7.90
CA LEU A 282 15.14 -9.98 -7.18
C LEU A 282 14.96 -11.46 -6.79
N PHE A 283 15.36 -12.36 -7.67
CA PHE A 283 15.24 -13.81 -7.51
C PHE A 283 16.61 -14.49 -7.45
N ASP A 284 17.53 -13.89 -6.71
CA ASP A 284 18.88 -14.42 -6.51
C ASP A 284 18.84 -15.78 -5.78
N ASP A 285 19.47 -16.78 -6.40
CA ASP A 285 19.52 -18.17 -5.99
C ASP A 285 20.84 -18.57 -5.30
N SER A 286 21.72 -17.59 -5.05
CA SER A 286 22.97 -17.76 -4.27
C SER A 286 22.72 -18.39 -2.88
N GLU A 287 23.81 -18.75 -2.19
CA GLU A 287 23.74 -19.21 -0.81
C GLU A 287 22.92 -18.25 0.06
N MET A 288 22.14 -18.80 0.99
CA MET A 288 21.05 -18.10 1.66
C MET A 288 21.47 -16.76 2.28
N ALA A 289 22.65 -16.67 2.91
CA ALA A 289 23.15 -15.43 3.51
C ALA A 289 23.59 -14.37 2.47
N GLU A 290 23.96 -14.80 1.28
CA GLU A 290 24.45 -13.94 0.19
C GLU A 290 23.36 -13.52 -0.79
N ARG A 291 22.14 -14.04 -0.66
CA ARG A 291 21.04 -13.64 -1.56
C ARG A 291 20.76 -12.15 -1.49
N TRP A 292 20.72 -11.49 -2.65
CA TRP A 292 20.39 -10.06 -2.77
C TRP A 292 19.17 -9.63 -1.97
N PRO A 293 18.00 -10.32 -1.99
CA PRO A 293 16.85 -9.93 -1.17
C PRO A 293 17.15 -9.82 0.33
N VAL A 294 18.02 -10.68 0.85
CA VAL A 294 18.42 -10.71 2.26
C VAL A 294 19.32 -9.51 2.56
N ARG A 295 20.34 -9.34 1.73
CA ARG A 295 21.29 -8.22 1.79
C ARG A 295 20.59 -6.86 1.67
N ILE A 296 19.55 -6.78 0.84
CA ILE A 296 18.70 -5.58 0.70
C ILE A 296 17.88 -5.35 1.97
N GLU A 297 17.20 -6.35 2.54
CA GLU A 297 16.43 -6.19 3.78
C GLU A 297 17.31 -5.78 4.97
N ASP A 298 18.53 -6.32 5.07
CA ASP A 298 19.52 -5.91 6.07
C ASP A 298 19.94 -4.45 5.87
N THR A 299 20.15 -4.04 4.61
CA THR A 299 20.47 -2.66 4.25
C THR A 299 19.30 -1.71 4.56
N VAL A 300 18.06 -2.13 4.32
CA VAL A 300 16.83 -1.42 4.71
C VAL A 300 16.77 -1.27 6.23
N THR A 301 17.04 -2.34 6.97
CA THR A 301 17.03 -2.35 8.44
C THR A 301 18.08 -1.38 9.01
N MET A 302 19.31 -1.44 8.49
CA MET A 302 20.39 -0.51 8.85
C MET A 302 20.01 0.94 8.53
N THR A 303 19.41 1.20 7.37
CA THR A 303 18.97 2.55 6.98
C THR A 303 17.89 3.09 7.92
N GLN A 304 16.95 2.23 8.33
CA GLN A 304 15.91 2.61 9.28
C GLN A 304 16.46 2.88 10.68
N LYS A 305 17.51 2.16 11.09
CA LYS A 305 18.21 2.41 12.35
C LYS A 305 18.87 3.80 12.36
N VAL A 306 19.55 4.18 11.27
CA VAL A 306 20.08 5.56 11.10
C VAL A 306 18.96 6.61 11.12
N GLY A 307 17.81 6.31 10.51
CA GLY A 307 16.63 7.19 10.57
C GLY A 307 16.05 7.34 11.98
N GLN A 308 16.12 6.28 12.80
CA GLN A 308 15.73 6.32 14.21
C GLN A 308 16.72 7.17 15.04
N ASP A 309 18.02 7.01 14.83
CA ASP A 309 19.03 7.85 15.47
C ASP A 309 18.85 9.33 15.12
N PHE A 310 18.55 9.64 13.85
CA PHE A 310 18.23 10.99 13.42
C PHE A 310 16.97 11.55 14.10
N TYR A 311 15.93 10.72 14.29
CA TYR A 311 14.74 11.11 15.04
C TYR A 311 15.09 11.46 16.49
N HIS A 312 15.93 10.66 17.16
CA HIS A 312 16.38 10.93 18.52
C HIS A 312 17.20 12.23 18.60
N PHE A 313 18.10 12.45 17.65
CA PHE A 313 18.81 13.73 17.52
C PHE A 313 17.85 14.92 17.37
N ALA A 314 16.84 14.80 16.49
CA ALA A 314 15.85 15.86 16.30
C ALA A 314 14.99 16.10 17.56
N ALA A 315 14.69 15.06 18.32
CA ALA A 315 14.01 15.17 19.61
C ALA A 315 14.88 15.90 20.63
N ASP A 316 16.15 15.52 20.79
CA ASP A 316 17.10 16.20 21.69
C ASP A 316 17.21 17.71 21.35
N ILE A 317 17.21 18.07 20.06
CA ILE A 317 17.18 19.48 19.62
C ILE A 317 15.87 20.18 20.04
N GLY A 318 14.73 19.52 19.91
CA GLY A 318 13.45 20.07 20.36
C GLY A 318 13.41 20.31 21.88
N GLU A 319 14.01 19.41 22.66
CA GLU A 319 14.18 19.57 24.11
C GLU A 319 15.10 20.75 24.46
N ILE A 320 16.26 20.85 23.81
CA ILE A 320 17.18 21.98 23.98
C ILE A 320 16.43 23.29 23.72
N ARG A 321 15.62 23.35 22.66
CA ARG A 321 14.82 24.52 22.27
C ARG A 321 13.58 24.77 23.13
N ASN A 322 13.29 23.89 24.09
CA ASN A 322 12.10 23.95 24.95
C ASN A 322 10.80 24.05 24.13
N LEU A 323 10.69 23.25 23.07
CA LEU A 323 9.47 23.18 22.27
C LEU A 323 8.37 22.46 23.05
N VAL A 324 7.13 22.95 22.92
CA VAL A 324 5.96 22.33 23.58
C VAL A 324 5.71 20.90 23.07
N ASP A 325 5.89 20.68 21.76
CA ASP A 325 5.71 19.37 21.14
C ASP A 325 6.97 18.91 20.39
N THR A 326 7.93 18.43 21.17
CA THR A 326 9.18 17.84 20.67
C THR A 326 8.95 16.64 19.76
N ARG A 327 7.93 15.81 20.03
CA ARG A 327 7.67 14.60 19.23
C ARG A 327 7.20 14.95 17.82
N SER A 328 6.27 15.90 17.70
CA SER A 328 5.80 16.39 16.40
C SER A 328 6.93 17.09 15.63
N TYR A 329 7.77 17.87 16.32
CA TYR A 329 8.96 18.47 15.71
C TYR A 329 9.93 17.41 15.14
N ALA A 330 10.30 16.41 15.95
CA ALA A 330 11.18 15.33 15.53
C ALA A 330 10.56 14.49 14.40
N SER A 331 9.25 14.21 14.47
CA SER A 331 8.54 13.47 13.43
C SER A 331 8.55 14.20 12.08
N ARG A 332 8.35 15.52 12.06
CA ARG A 332 8.43 16.32 10.83
C ARG A 332 9.83 16.30 10.22
N LEU A 333 10.88 16.45 11.04
CA LEU A 333 12.25 16.38 10.56
C LEU A 333 12.61 14.99 10.05
N SER A 334 12.23 13.94 10.79
CA SER A 334 12.42 12.55 10.38
C SER A 334 11.71 12.25 9.05
N ALA A 335 10.47 12.73 8.88
CA ALA A 335 9.75 12.60 7.60
C ALA A 335 10.49 13.30 6.44
N LYS A 336 11.05 14.50 6.66
CA LYS A 336 11.87 15.20 5.67
C LYS A 336 13.14 14.43 5.34
N PHE A 337 13.81 13.86 6.34
CA PHE A 337 15.00 13.02 6.13
C PHE A 337 14.67 11.77 5.31
N TYR A 338 13.63 11.01 5.67
CA TYR A 338 13.20 9.86 4.87
C TYR A 338 12.81 10.25 3.44
N ALA A 339 12.16 11.39 3.25
CA ALA A 339 11.84 11.89 1.91
C ALA A 339 13.10 12.13 1.07
N SER A 340 14.20 12.64 1.68
CA SER A 340 15.48 12.79 0.98
C SER A 340 16.20 11.48 0.68
N LEU A 341 15.86 10.38 1.38
CA LEU A 341 16.41 9.05 1.11
C LEU A 341 15.71 8.33 -0.05
N ASN A 342 14.45 8.66 -0.34
CA ASN A 342 13.62 7.90 -1.28
C ASN A 342 14.22 7.77 -2.68
N VAL A 343 14.59 8.91 -3.30
CA VAL A 343 15.16 8.89 -4.66
C VAL A 343 16.51 8.17 -4.68
N PRO A 344 17.48 8.50 -3.80
CA PRO A 344 18.76 7.78 -3.73
C PRO A 344 18.61 6.27 -3.50
N PHE A 345 17.74 5.84 -2.57
CA PHE A 345 17.58 4.42 -2.27
C PHE A 345 16.99 3.65 -3.46
N LYS A 346 15.98 4.23 -4.13
CA LYS A 346 15.41 3.62 -5.35
C LYS A 346 16.43 3.54 -6.48
N GLN A 347 17.27 4.56 -6.66
CA GLN A 347 18.34 4.55 -7.65
C GLN A 347 19.38 3.46 -7.34
N TRP A 348 19.77 3.33 -6.07
CA TRP A 348 20.65 2.26 -5.61
C TRP A 348 20.05 0.89 -5.94
N LEU A 349 18.78 0.62 -5.57
CA LEU A 349 18.09 -0.64 -5.90
C LEU A 349 18.08 -0.94 -7.40
N ALA A 350 17.76 0.05 -8.23
CA ALA A 350 17.65 -0.11 -9.68
C ALA A 350 18.99 -0.42 -10.37
N GLN A 351 20.11 -0.06 -9.72
CA GLN A 351 21.45 -0.30 -10.24
C GLN A 351 22.03 -1.66 -9.86
N LEU A 352 21.44 -2.34 -8.87
CA LEU A 352 21.92 -3.65 -8.42
C LEU A 352 21.78 -4.72 -9.52
N SER A 353 22.83 -5.50 -9.70
CA SER A 353 22.88 -6.65 -10.58
C SER A 353 23.32 -7.92 -9.84
N GLY A 354 22.85 -9.08 -10.29
CA GLY A 354 23.28 -10.39 -9.76
C GLY A 354 24.79 -10.65 -9.85
N ARG A 355 25.55 -9.88 -10.66
CA ARG A 355 27.01 -10.00 -10.82
C ARG A 355 27.82 -9.02 -9.96
N ASP A 356 27.16 -8.11 -9.28
CA ASP A 356 27.84 -7.08 -8.48
C ASP A 356 28.50 -7.70 -7.24
N ASP A 357 29.59 -7.06 -6.80
CA ASP A 357 30.10 -7.25 -5.45
C ASP A 357 29.09 -6.63 -4.46
N ARG A 358 28.47 -7.50 -3.66
CA ARG A 358 27.40 -7.13 -2.72
C ARG A 358 27.91 -6.17 -1.65
N ASP A 359 29.10 -6.43 -1.11
CA ASP A 359 29.68 -5.60 -0.07
C ASP A 359 30.08 -4.23 -0.62
N GLU A 360 30.63 -4.16 -1.83
CA GLU A 360 30.94 -2.90 -2.50
C GLU A 360 29.69 -2.03 -2.67
N LYS A 361 28.61 -2.60 -3.23
CA LYS A 361 27.33 -1.88 -3.43
C LYS A 361 26.67 -1.46 -2.13
N ILE A 362 26.74 -2.28 -1.09
CA ILE A 362 26.23 -1.88 0.24
C ILE A 362 27.06 -0.74 0.81
N ASN A 363 28.39 -0.79 0.65
CA ASN A 363 29.28 0.27 1.13
C ASN A 363 29.09 1.58 0.35
N GLU A 364 28.76 1.52 -0.95
CA GLU A 364 28.32 2.69 -1.73
C GLU A 364 27.10 3.35 -1.07
N TRP A 365 26.06 2.56 -0.76
CA TRP A 365 24.87 3.06 -0.07
C TRP A 365 25.19 3.63 1.31
N LYS A 366 26.01 2.95 2.13
CA LYS A 366 26.43 3.44 3.45
C LYS A 366 27.08 4.81 3.38
N ARG A 367 27.98 5.03 2.41
CA ARG A 367 28.63 6.33 2.17
C ARG A 367 27.60 7.39 1.79
N GLN A 368 26.70 7.08 0.86
CA GLN A 368 25.66 8.00 0.42
C GLN A 368 24.68 8.36 1.55
N LEU A 369 24.27 7.38 2.36
CA LEU A 369 23.42 7.59 3.54
C LEU A 369 24.12 8.51 4.57
N GLN A 370 25.42 8.33 4.77
CA GLN A 370 26.19 9.18 5.67
C GLN A 370 26.25 10.64 5.18
N GLU A 371 26.41 10.86 3.87
CA GLU A 371 26.38 12.19 3.27
C GLU A 371 25.01 12.87 3.42
N LEU A 372 23.93 12.13 3.12
CA LEU A 372 22.55 12.60 3.27
C LEU A 372 22.24 12.97 4.72
N LEU A 373 22.68 12.16 5.68
CA LEU A 373 22.55 12.45 7.10
C LEU A 373 23.33 13.71 7.49
N ARG A 374 24.59 13.83 7.06
CA ARG A 374 25.42 15.02 7.34
C ARG A 374 24.76 16.28 6.80
N ALA A 375 24.18 16.24 5.60
CA ALA A 375 23.45 17.36 5.01
C ALA A 375 22.22 17.74 5.86
N ALA A 376 21.41 16.76 6.27
CA ALA A 376 20.23 16.99 7.11
C ALA A 376 20.61 17.58 8.49
N VAL A 377 21.66 17.07 9.11
CA VAL A 377 22.19 17.61 10.38
C VAL A 377 22.72 19.03 10.19
N GLN A 378 23.45 19.29 9.10
CA GLN A 378 24.01 20.61 8.83
C GLN A 378 22.92 21.67 8.62
N GLU A 379 21.79 21.32 8.01
CA GLU A 379 20.64 22.23 7.89
C GLU A 379 20.12 22.70 9.25
N ILE A 380 20.03 21.78 10.22
CA ILE A 380 19.61 22.09 11.59
C ILE A 380 20.67 22.93 12.30
N VAL A 381 21.95 22.59 12.14
CA VAL A 381 23.07 23.32 12.75
C VAL A 381 23.19 24.74 12.21
N ARG A 382 22.93 24.98 10.93
CA ARG A 382 22.98 26.33 10.33
C ARG A 382 21.90 27.27 10.88
N THR A 383 20.81 26.73 11.40
CA THR A 383 19.71 27.50 12.01
C THR A 383 19.79 27.50 13.53
N SER A 384 20.98 27.29 14.09
CA SER A 384 21.20 27.26 15.54
C SER A 384 21.04 28.65 16.17
N SER A 385 20.40 28.66 17.33
CA SER A 385 20.30 29.82 18.21
C SER A 385 21.37 29.80 19.31
N SER A 386 21.55 30.90 20.03
CA SER A 386 22.40 30.95 21.23
C SER A 386 22.00 29.90 22.28
N ARG A 387 20.70 29.57 22.36
CA ARG A 387 20.19 28.52 23.25
C ARG A 387 20.66 27.14 22.82
N ASP A 388 20.75 26.86 21.52
CA ASP A 388 21.26 25.59 21.00
C ASP A 388 22.75 25.38 21.35
N VAL A 389 23.51 26.48 21.39
CA VAL A 389 24.94 26.51 21.75
C VAL A 389 25.16 26.36 23.26
N ILE A 390 24.43 27.13 24.08
CA ILE A 390 24.51 27.05 25.55
C ILE A 390 24.00 25.69 26.03
N GLY A 391 22.89 25.22 25.46
CA GLY A 391 22.25 23.96 25.79
C GLY A 391 21.50 23.98 27.13
N ILE A 392 21.15 22.78 27.58
CA ILE A 392 20.48 22.50 28.85
C ILE A 392 21.24 21.37 29.59
N LYS A 393 20.78 21.01 30.78
CA LYS A 393 21.20 19.75 31.43
C LYS A 393 20.19 18.66 31.10
N ASP A 394 20.67 17.47 30.74
CA ASP A 394 19.81 16.29 30.56
C ASP A 394 19.26 15.80 31.91
N ALA A 395 18.37 14.79 31.88
CA ALA A 395 17.79 14.19 33.09
C ALA A 395 18.82 13.62 34.09
N LYS A 396 20.07 13.42 33.65
CA LYS A 396 21.20 12.93 34.47
C LYS A 396 22.16 14.06 34.86
N GLY A 397 21.78 15.33 34.63
CA GLY A 397 22.59 16.50 34.95
C GLY A 397 23.77 16.77 34.02
N ARG A 398 23.90 16.02 32.91
CA ARG A 398 24.99 16.18 31.94
C ARG A 398 24.68 17.31 30.96
N PRO A 399 25.68 18.08 30.50
CA PRO A 399 25.46 19.13 29.51
C PRO A 399 24.96 18.53 28.20
N MET A 400 23.86 19.09 27.68
CA MET A 400 23.24 18.73 26.41
C MET A 400 23.05 19.99 25.58
N ASN A 401 23.92 20.15 24.58
CA ASN A 401 23.87 21.22 23.58
C ASN A 401 24.00 20.64 22.17
N ILE A 402 23.83 21.48 21.15
CA ILE A 402 23.84 21.03 19.75
C ILE A 402 25.11 20.25 19.35
N PHE A 403 26.28 20.61 19.89
CA PHE A 403 27.52 19.93 19.57
C PHE A 403 27.58 18.54 20.20
N THR A 404 27.14 18.39 21.45
CA THR A 404 27.12 17.11 22.15
C THR A 404 26.14 16.12 21.50
N VAL A 405 24.94 16.57 21.11
CA VAL A 405 23.93 15.71 20.48
C VAL A 405 24.35 15.33 19.06
N ARG A 406 25.00 16.24 18.32
CA ARG A 406 25.61 15.94 17.02
C ARG A 406 26.72 14.90 17.13
N SER A 407 27.59 15.01 18.13
CA SER A 407 28.67 14.04 18.37
C SER A 407 28.11 12.67 18.76
N ARG A 408 27.05 12.63 19.57
CA ARG A 408 26.34 11.40 19.92
C ARG A 408 25.76 10.71 18.69
N LEU A 409 25.02 11.44 17.84
CA LEU A 409 24.50 10.93 16.58
C LEU A 409 25.63 10.39 15.69
N SER A 410 26.71 11.15 15.54
CA SER A 410 27.85 10.73 14.71
C SER A 410 28.50 9.45 15.22
N TYR A 411 28.56 9.25 16.53
CA TYR A 411 29.06 8.02 17.14
C TYR A 411 28.13 6.83 16.88
N GLN A 412 26.82 6.99 17.13
CA GLN A 412 25.84 5.93 16.90
C GLN A 412 25.83 5.48 15.44
N VAL A 413 25.79 6.43 14.50
CA VAL A 413 25.79 6.14 13.07
C VAL A 413 27.08 5.44 12.62
N ARG A 414 28.24 5.78 13.19
CA ARG A 414 29.48 5.05 12.90
C ARG A 414 29.42 3.59 13.32
N GLN A 415 28.82 3.30 14.48
CA GLN A 415 28.59 1.94 14.94
C GLN A 415 27.59 1.21 14.04
N ASP A 416 26.51 1.88 13.67
CA ASP A 416 25.42 1.28 12.89
C ASP A 416 25.80 0.99 11.44
N LEU A 417 26.69 1.80 10.86
CA LEU A 417 27.20 1.60 9.51
C LEU A 417 28.41 0.65 9.46
N ASP A 418 28.97 0.24 10.61
CA ASP A 418 30.22 -0.51 10.73
C ASP A 418 31.36 0.10 9.88
N LEU A 419 31.47 1.43 9.91
CA LEU A 419 32.54 2.12 9.19
C LEU A 419 33.84 1.92 9.97
N LYS A 420 34.85 1.30 9.34
CA LYS A 420 36.21 1.21 9.91
C LYS A 420 36.67 2.62 10.33
N LYS A 421 37.43 2.69 11.42
CA LYS A 421 38.11 3.94 11.83
C LYS A 421 39.03 4.36 10.68
N GLU A 422 38.66 5.41 9.97
CA GLU A 422 39.60 6.20 9.18
C GLU A 422 40.53 7.00 10.11
#